data_AF-A0A7W0QXA0-F1
#
_entry.id   AF-A0A7W0QXA0-F1
#
_cell.length_a   1.000
_cell.length_b   1.000
_cell.length_c   1.000
_cell.angle_alpha   90.00
_cell.angle_beta   90.00
_cell.angle_gamma   90.00
#
_symmetry.space_group_name_H-M   'P 1'
#
loop_
_entity.id
_entity.type
_entity.pdbx_description
1 polymer ?
#
loop_
_entity_poly.entity_id
_entity_poly.type
_entity_poly.pdbx_seq_one_letter_code
_entity_poly.pdbx_strand_id
1 'polypeptide(L)' 'DGRLVDVHVRRLRTKVEGDPANPRHVVTVRGLGYKLQT' A
#
# COMPACT_ATOMS: atom_id res chain seq x y z
N ASP A 1 14.97 -2.31 7.18
CA ASP A 1 13.66 -2.85 7.54
C ASP A 1 12.47 -2.29 6.74
N GLY A 2 12.53 -1.08 6.17
CA GLY A 2 11.43 -0.54 5.33
C GLY A 2 11.13 -1.34 4.05
N ARG A 3 12.15 -1.93 3.40
CA ARG A 3 11.97 -2.73 2.17
C ARG A 3 11.05 -3.94 2.35
N LEU A 4 11.02 -4.54 3.55
CA LEU A 4 10.12 -5.66 3.83
C LEU A 4 8.67 -5.19 3.86
N VAL A 5 8.41 -4.03 4.47
CA VAL A 5 7.08 -3.42 4.50
C VAL A 5 6.58 -3.15 3.09
N ASP A 6 7.42 -2.57 2.22
CA ASP A 6 7.06 -2.27 0.84
C ASP A 6 6.62 -3.52 0.05
N VAL A 7 7.33 -4.65 0.25
CA VAL A 7 6.98 -5.93 -0.39
C VAL A 7 5.63 -6.44 0.10
N HIS A 8 5.37 -6.40 1.41
CA HIS A 8 4.11 -6.85 1.97
C HIS A 8 2.96 -5.93 1.56
N VAL A 9 3.17 -4.61 1.53
CA VAL A 9 2.17 -3.64 1.07
C VAL A 9 1.85 -3.86 -0.40
N ARG A 10 2.85 -4.11 -1.25
CA ARG A 10 2.61 -4.44 -2.67
C ARG A 10 1.76 -5.69 -2.84
N ARG A 11 2.07 -6.76 -2.08
CA ARG A 11 1.28 -8.01 -2.09
C ARG A 11 -0.13 -7.82 -1.53
N LEU A 12 -0.29 -6.93 -0.55
CA LEU A 12 -1.60 -6.59 0.00
C LEU A 12 -2.44 -5.87 -1.06
N ARG A 13 -1.90 -4.84 -1.71
CA ARG A 13 -2.61 -4.10 -2.76
C ARG A 13 -3.09 -4.99 -3.90
N THR A 14 -2.31 -5.97 -4.32
CA THR A 14 -2.74 -6.95 -5.34
C THR A 14 -3.94 -7.80 -4.95
N LYS A 15 -4.27 -7.88 -3.66
CA LYS A 15 -5.39 -8.68 -3.15
C LYS A 15 -6.62 -7.84 -2.82
N VAL A 16 -6.42 -6.58 -2.40
CA VAL A 16 -7.50 -5.72 -1.85
C VAL A 16 -7.89 -4.58 -2.78
N GLU A 17 -7.02 -4.16 -3.70
CA GLU A 17 -7.30 -3.07 -4.63
C GLU A 17 -7.80 -3.65 -5.95
N GLY A 18 -8.80 -2.99 -6.57
CA GLY A 18 -9.21 -3.33 -7.93
C GLY A 18 -8.11 -3.02 -8.97
N ASP A 19 -7.42 -1.88 -8.79
CA ASP A 19 -6.23 -1.52 -9.55
C ASP A 19 -5.06 -1.22 -8.58
N PRO A 20 -4.05 -2.12 -8.48
CA PRO A 20 -2.90 -1.92 -7.59
C PRO A 20 -2.03 -0.71 -7.95
N ALA A 21 -2.10 -0.20 -9.18
CA ALA A 21 -1.39 1.01 -9.60
C ALA A 21 -2.08 2.29 -9.09
N ASN A 22 -3.39 2.22 -8.84
CA ASN A 22 -4.21 3.31 -8.31
C ASN A 22 -4.89 2.89 -6.99
N PRO A 23 -4.11 2.69 -5.90
CA PRO A 23 -4.64 2.16 -4.65
C PRO A 23 -5.59 3.16 -3.97
N ARG A 24 -6.78 2.69 -3.58
CA ARG A 24 -7.80 3.47 -2.89
C ARG A 24 -7.82 3.20 -1.39
N HIS A 25 -7.46 1.99 -0.97
CA HIS A 25 -7.48 1.60 0.43
C HIS A 25 -6.13 1.78 1.11
N VAL A 26 -5.04 1.30 0.50
CA VAL A 26 -3.69 1.37 1.10
C VAL A 26 -2.89 2.45 0.39
N VAL A 27 -2.91 3.68 0.88
CA VAL A 27 -2.29 4.84 0.21
C VAL A 27 -0.91 5.14 0.79
N THR A 28 0.07 5.42 -0.08
CA THR A 28 1.41 5.85 0.35
C THR A 28 1.40 7.34 0.66
N VAL A 29 1.79 7.70 1.88
CA VAL A 29 1.98 9.08 2.32
C VAL A 29 3.49 9.33 2.42
N ARG A 30 4.03 10.12 1.50
CA ARG A 30 5.48 10.40 1.47
C ARG A 30 5.94 11.02 2.78
N GLY A 31 7.05 10.51 3.33
CA GLY A 31 7.60 10.94 4.62
C GLY A 31 6.89 10.39 5.87
N LEU A 32 5.76 9.69 5.70
CA LEU A 32 4.92 9.17 6.80
C LEU A 32 4.70 7.66 6.72
N GLY A 33 4.71 7.07 5.52
CA GLY A 33 4.54 5.63 5.32
C GLY A 33 3.25 5.30 4.57
N TYR A 34 2.39 4.47 5.17
CA TYR A 34 1.16 3.99 4.55
C TYR A 34 -0.06 4.30 5.42
N LYS A 35 -1.15 4.68 4.77
CA LYS A 35 -2.43 4.95 5.42
C LYS A 35 -3.50 4.02 4.88
N LEU A 36 -4.31 3.49 5.78
CA LEU A 36 -5.54 2.80 5.41
C LEU A 36 -6.67 3.84 5.27
N GLN A 37 -7.38 3.81 4.15
CA GLN A 37 -8.55 4.60 3.87
C GLN A 37 -9.73 3.65 3.61
N THR A 38 -10.78 3.79 4.41
CA THR A 38 -12.03 3.05 4.29
C THR A 38 -12.95 3.69 3.27
#